data_AF-A0A3C0CSP8-F1
#
_entry.id   AF-A0A3C0CSP8-F1
#
_cell.length_a   1.000
_cell.length_b   1.000
_cell.length_c   1.000
_cell.angle_alpha   90.00
_cell.angle_beta   90.00
_cell.angle_gamma   90.00
#
_symmetry.space_group_name_H-M   'P 1'
#
loop_
_entity.id
_entity.type
_entity.pdbx_description
1 polymer ?
#
loop_
_entity_poly.entity_id
_entity_poly.type
_entity_poly.pdbx_seq_one_letter_code
_entity_poly.pdbx_strand_id
1 'polypeptide(L)'
;GYRDAPIFVNGEVEPGLGGGICQVCTTIYNAALLSNMQIQRRSHHSRPVAYAPLGRDATVAYPSVDLKFKNTSDAPVYIAVSMGTRTMTVVFYSKKVPGREVVLATSGRQVIYAKTIHRVDPSLAAGARIVEEPGLNGYRINLYRIIKQDGRIIQQELISKDYYRPQKRI
;
A
#
# COMPACT_ATOMS: atom_id res chain seq x y z
N GLY A 1 -11.69 -8.38 7.13
CA GLY A 1 -12.77 -9.34 6.89
C GLY A 1 -12.81 -10.31 8.05
N TYR A 2 -13.75 -11.25 8.03
CA TYR A 2 -13.90 -12.28 9.07
C TYR A 2 -13.47 -13.67 8.57
N ARG A 3 -12.76 -13.72 7.44
CA ARG A 3 -12.24 -14.96 6.84
C ARG A 3 -10.73 -15.00 7.00
N ASP A 4 -10.20 -16.20 7.06
CA ASP A 4 -8.76 -16.41 7.02
C ASP A 4 -8.19 -15.98 5.67
N ALA A 5 -7.06 -15.29 5.72
CA ALA A 5 -6.27 -14.96 4.55
C ALA A 5 -4.79 -14.76 4.93
N PRO A 6 -3.90 -14.72 3.93
CA PRO A 6 -2.53 -14.29 4.14
C PRO A 6 -2.46 -12.91 4.77
N ILE A 7 -1.90 -12.81 5.97
CA ILE A 7 -1.55 -11.57 6.66
C ILE A 7 -0.03 -11.49 6.81
N PHE A 8 0.50 -10.27 6.96
CA PHE A 8 1.92 -10.07 7.24
C PHE A 8 2.12 -9.90 8.75
N VAL A 9 2.79 -10.86 9.38
CA VAL A 9 3.19 -10.80 10.80
C VAL A 9 4.70 -10.85 10.86
N ASN A 10 5.34 -9.85 11.47
CA ASN A 10 6.81 -9.76 11.60
C ASN A 10 7.64 -9.89 10.29
N GLY A 11 7.02 -9.73 9.12
CA GLY A 11 7.68 -9.86 7.81
C GLY A 11 7.43 -11.20 7.10
N GLU A 12 6.80 -12.14 7.79
CA GLU A 12 6.35 -13.43 7.28
C GLU A 12 4.88 -13.38 6.85
N VAL A 13 4.48 -14.37 6.04
CA VAL A 13 3.10 -14.52 5.57
C VAL A 13 2.46 -15.63 6.39
N GLU A 14 1.48 -15.27 7.22
CA GLU A 14 0.76 -16.21 8.07
C GLU A 14 -0.73 -16.23 7.70
N PRO A 15 -1.45 -17.36 7.87
CA PRO A 15 -2.90 -17.37 7.81
C PRO A 15 -3.47 -16.68 9.06
N GLY A 16 -4.34 -15.69 8.86
CA GLY A 16 -5.02 -15.03 9.99
C GLY A 16 -6.37 -14.45 9.62
N LEU A 17 -7.19 -14.26 10.64
CA LEU A 17 -8.53 -13.73 10.52
C LEU A 17 -8.46 -12.26 10.11
N GLY A 18 -8.98 -11.91 8.93
CA GLY A 18 -8.79 -10.55 8.41
C GLY A 18 -8.86 -10.40 6.90
N GLY A 19 -9.03 -11.49 6.16
CA GLY A 19 -8.96 -11.51 4.70
C GLY A 19 -9.64 -10.36 3.99
N GLY A 20 -8.88 -9.74 3.09
CA GLY A 20 -9.31 -8.62 2.26
C GLY A 20 -9.31 -7.26 2.95
N ILE A 21 -9.14 -7.14 4.28
CA ILE A 21 -9.26 -5.83 4.95
C ILE A 21 -8.20 -4.82 4.51
N CYS A 22 -6.98 -5.28 4.27
CA CYS A 22 -5.91 -4.40 3.78
C CYS A 22 -6.16 -3.94 2.35
N GLN A 23 -6.78 -4.79 1.52
CA GLN A 23 -7.20 -4.39 0.18
C GLN A 23 -8.33 -3.36 0.24
N VAL A 24 -9.26 -3.51 1.20
CA VAL A 24 -10.30 -2.50 1.46
C VAL A 24 -9.68 -1.17 1.89
N CYS A 25 -8.79 -1.21 2.90
CA CYS A 25 -8.04 -0.05 3.39
C CYS A 25 -7.25 0.65 2.27
N THR A 26 -6.55 -0.13 1.45
CA THR A 26 -5.81 0.37 0.28
C THR A 26 -6.72 1.05 -0.73
N THR A 27 -7.90 0.48 -1.00
CA THR A 27 -8.85 1.08 -1.96
C THR A 27 -9.39 2.41 -1.44
N ILE A 28 -9.79 2.47 -0.16
CA ILE A 28 -10.26 3.69 0.50
C ILE A 28 -9.16 4.75 0.53
N TYR A 29 -7.92 4.38 0.86
CA TYR A 29 -6.76 5.28 0.85
C TYR A 29 -6.54 5.95 -0.51
N ASN A 30 -6.59 5.17 -1.58
CA ASN A 30 -6.42 5.69 -2.94
C ASN A 30 -7.57 6.59 -3.37
N ALA A 31 -8.82 6.23 -3.04
CA ALA A 31 -9.98 7.07 -3.30
C ALA A 31 -9.89 8.39 -2.52
N ALA A 32 -9.48 8.36 -1.25
CA ALA A 32 -9.27 9.56 -0.44
C ALA A 32 -8.18 10.46 -1.02
N LEU A 33 -7.06 9.90 -1.47
CA LEU A 33 -5.98 10.64 -2.12
C LEU A 33 -6.44 11.35 -3.40
N LEU A 34 -7.09 10.60 -4.30
CA LEU A 34 -7.61 11.12 -5.57
C LEU A 34 -8.72 12.15 -5.37
N SER A 35 -9.43 12.08 -4.24
CA SER A 35 -10.46 13.05 -3.86
C SER A 35 -9.91 14.25 -3.11
N ASN A 36 -8.59 14.41 -3.07
CA ASN A 36 -7.89 15.48 -2.37
C ASN A 36 -8.14 15.55 -0.85
N MET A 37 -8.42 14.41 -0.20
CA MET A 37 -8.52 14.37 1.26
C MET A 37 -7.13 14.49 1.90
N GLN A 38 -7.03 15.17 3.04
CA GLN A 38 -5.77 15.23 3.79
C GLN A 38 -5.54 13.89 4.49
N ILE A 39 -4.42 13.22 4.22
CA ILE A 39 -4.07 11.97 4.90
C ILE A 39 -3.40 12.31 6.24
N GLN A 40 -4.05 11.95 7.34
CA GLN A 40 -3.54 12.21 8.70
C GLN A 40 -2.72 11.05 9.24
N ARG A 41 -3.09 9.82 8.88
CA ARG A 41 -2.38 8.60 9.26
C ARG A 41 -2.51 7.58 8.16
N ARG A 42 -1.40 6.97 7.77
CA ARG A 42 -1.37 5.81 6.87
C ARG A 42 -0.15 4.97 7.22
N SER A 43 -0.32 3.65 7.24
CA SER A 43 0.78 2.70 7.34
C SER A 43 0.80 1.85 6.07
N HIS A 44 1.97 1.62 5.50
CA HIS A 44 2.16 0.71 4.38
C HIS A 44 2.46 -0.71 4.87
N HIS A 45 2.29 -1.70 4.00
CA HIS A 45 2.71 -3.07 4.28
C HIS A 45 4.23 -3.14 4.39
N SER A 46 4.74 -4.08 5.18
CA SER A 46 6.18 -4.33 5.29
C SER A 46 6.84 -4.69 3.95
N ARG A 47 6.03 -5.16 2.98
CA ARG A 47 6.42 -5.68 1.67
C ARG A 47 5.47 -5.20 0.57
N PRO A 48 5.91 -5.15 -0.69
CA PRO A 48 5.02 -4.83 -1.80
C PRO A 48 3.87 -5.83 -1.89
N VAL A 49 2.66 -5.32 -2.14
CA VAL A 49 1.46 -6.13 -2.37
C VAL A 49 1.11 -6.14 -3.85
N ALA A 50 0.62 -7.26 -4.37
CA ALA A 50 0.34 -7.41 -5.80
C ALA A 50 -0.85 -6.57 -6.29
N TYR A 51 -1.79 -6.24 -5.39
CA TYR A 51 -3.04 -5.55 -5.74
C TYR A 51 -2.93 -4.01 -5.74
N ALA A 52 -1.75 -3.43 -5.46
CA ALA A 52 -1.55 -1.99 -5.49
C ALA A 52 -0.15 -1.62 -6.01
N PRO A 53 0.00 -0.51 -6.75
CA PRO A 53 1.31 0.01 -7.10
C PRO A 53 2.16 0.33 -5.86
N LEU A 54 3.48 0.24 -5.99
CA LEU A 54 4.42 0.66 -4.95
C LEU A 54 4.11 2.10 -4.49
N GLY A 55 4.12 2.33 -3.19
CA GLY A 55 3.80 3.61 -2.58
C GLY A 55 2.31 3.86 -2.37
N ARG A 56 1.42 3.05 -2.97
CA ARG A 56 -0.03 3.29 -2.97
C ARG A 56 -0.83 2.32 -2.10
N ASP A 57 -0.17 1.43 -1.38
CA ASP A 57 -0.82 0.50 -0.47
C ASP A 57 -1.10 1.13 0.90
N ALA A 58 -2.09 0.62 1.62
CA ALA A 58 -2.33 0.95 3.02
C ALA A 58 -2.78 -0.30 3.78
N THR A 59 -2.35 -0.43 5.03
CA THR A 59 -2.73 -1.54 5.92
C THR A 59 -3.50 -1.04 7.13
N VAL A 60 -4.23 -1.95 7.75
CA VAL A 60 -5.03 -1.73 8.97
C VAL A 60 -4.95 -2.98 9.83
N ALA A 61 -4.76 -2.79 11.12
CA ALA A 61 -4.72 -3.84 12.13
C ALA A 61 -5.24 -3.22 13.44
N TYR A 62 -6.51 -3.39 13.72
CA TYR A 62 -7.14 -2.75 14.88
C TYR A 62 -6.58 -3.33 16.19
N PRO A 63 -6.32 -2.51 17.22
CA PRO A 63 -6.46 -1.05 17.27
C PRO A 63 -5.18 -0.26 16.89
N SER A 64 -4.07 -0.94 16.59
CA SER A 64 -2.73 -0.33 16.53
C SER A 64 -2.36 0.32 15.20
N VAL A 65 -2.87 -0.20 14.09
CA VAL A 65 -2.60 0.28 12.72
C VAL A 65 -3.91 0.72 12.10
N ASP A 66 -3.97 1.98 11.67
CA ASP A 66 -5.20 2.64 11.24
C ASP A 66 -4.93 3.61 10.08
N LEU A 67 -5.98 3.84 9.26
CA LEU A 67 -5.99 4.82 8.18
C LEU A 67 -6.90 5.98 8.60
N LYS A 68 -6.33 7.19 8.69
CA LYS A 68 -7.08 8.40 9.02
C LYS A 68 -6.91 9.45 7.92
N PHE A 69 -8.01 10.00 7.46
CA PHE A 69 -8.02 11.11 6.52
C PHE A 69 -9.07 12.14 6.94
N LYS A 70 -8.87 13.39 6.51
CA LYS A 70 -9.71 14.53 6.85
C LYS A 70 -10.20 15.21 5.58
N ASN A 71 -11.50 15.50 5.52
CA ASN A 71 -12.03 16.45 4.55
C ASN A 71 -11.64 17.87 4.97
N THR A 72 -10.82 18.52 4.16
CA THR A 72 -10.37 19.90 4.37
C THR A 72 -11.05 20.89 3.41
N SER A 73 -12.01 20.44 2.61
CA SER A 73 -12.80 21.31 1.74
C SER A 73 -13.95 21.98 2.49
N ASP A 74 -14.53 23.01 1.87
CA ASP A 74 -15.73 23.71 2.33
C ASP A 74 -17.03 22.95 1.99
N ALA A 75 -16.92 21.83 1.26
CA ALA A 75 -18.06 21.04 0.82
C ALA A 75 -18.15 19.71 1.61
N PRO A 76 -19.37 19.21 1.85
CA PRO A 76 -19.53 17.85 2.37
C PRO A 76 -18.97 16.83 1.39
N VAL A 77 -18.59 15.68 1.94
CA VAL A 77 -18.12 14.52 1.17
C VAL A 77 -19.01 13.33 1.50
N TYR A 78 -19.59 12.72 0.47
CA TYR A 78 -20.35 11.48 0.59
C TYR A 78 -19.49 10.32 0.06
N ILE A 79 -19.30 9.29 0.88
CA ILE A 79 -18.51 8.12 0.51
C ILE A 79 -19.47 6.97 0.23
N ALA A 80 -19.42 6.45 -1.00
CA ALA A 80 -20.16 5.27 -1.42
C ALA A 80 -19.20 4.09 -1.64
N VAL A 81 -19.59 2.92 -1.16
CA VAL A 81 -18.85 1.68 -1.35
C VAL A 81 -19.78 0.65 -1.98
N SER A 82 -19.34 -0.01 -3.03
CA SER A 82 -20.05 -1.13 -3.64
C SER A 82 -19.13 -2.34 -3.80
N MET A 83 -19.70 -3.52 -3.60
CA MET A 83 -19.02 -4.81 -3.70
C MET A 83 -19.67 -5.63 -4.81
N GLY A 84 -18.88 -6.00 -5.81
CA GLY A 84 -19.22 -7.07 -6.76
C GLY A 84 -18.66 -8.42 -6.29
N THR A 85 -18.75 -9.44 -7.13
CA THR A 85 -18.27 -10.80 -6.81
C THR A 85 -16.77 -10.86 -6.52
N ARG A 86 -15.97 -10.04 -7.20
CA ARG A 86 -14.49 -10.01 -7.07
C ARG A 86 -13.89 -8.60 -7.04
N THR A 87 -14.72 -7.57 -7.07
CA THR A 87 -14.29 -6.19 -7.16
C THR A 87 -14.96 -5.36 -6.08
N MET A 88 -14.23 -4.36 -5.58
CA MET A 88 -14.77 -3.33 -4.71
C MET A 88 -14.55 -1.98 -5.36
N THR A 89 -15.58 -1.14 -5.36
CA THR A 89 -15.50 0.24 -5.82
C THR A 89 -15.76 1.17 -4.64
N VAL A 90 -14.90 2.17 -4.47
CA VAL A 90 -15.06 3.23 -3.48
C VAL A 90 -15.10 4.55 -4.23
N VAL A 91 -16.17 5.32 -4.04
CA VAL A 91 -16.37 6.62 -4.68
C VAL A 91 -16.59 7.67 -3.62
N PHE A 92 -15.90 8.79 -3.74
CA PHE A 92 -16.06 9.97 -2.91
C PHE A 92 -16.72 11.05 -3.77
N TYR A 93 -17.92 11.46 -3.39
CA TYR A 93 -18.67 12.52 -4.03
C TYR A 93 -18.49 13.81 -3.24
N SER A 94 -18.23 14.91 -3.94
CA SER A 94 -18.19 16.25 -3.36
C SER A 94 -18.51 17.29 -4.43
N LYS A 95 -18.43 18.57 -4.08
CA LYS A 95 -18.64 19.68 -5.02
C LYS A 95 -17.61 19.61 -6.14
N LYS A 96 -18.08 19.54 -7.38
CA LYS A 96 -17.22 19.56 -8.57
C LYS A 96 -16.55 20.93 -8.69
N VAL A 97 -15.23 20.92 -8.84
CA VAL A 97 -14.44 22.11 -9.22
C VAL A 97 -14.08 21.98 -10.70
N PRO A 98 -14.69 22.76 -11.60
CA PRO A 98 -14.39 22.69 -13.03
C PRO A 98 -12.90 22.86 -13.32
N GLY A 99 -12.36 22.07 -14.25
CA GLY A 99 -10.95 22.11 -14.64
C GLY A 99 -9.96 21.51 -13.62
N ARG A 100 -10.42 21.10 -12.43
CA ARG A 100 -9.59 20.52 -11.38
C ARG A 100 -9.35 19.03 -11.63
N GLU A 101 -8.08 18.63 -11.66
CA GLU A 101 -7.65 17.22 -11.73
C GLU A 101 -6.69 16.91 -10.58
N VAL A 102 -6.81 15.73 -10.00
CA VAL A 102 -5.88 15.20 -8.98
C VAL A 102 -5.22 13.95 -9.53
N VAL A 103 -3.89 13.96 -9.60
CA VAL A 103 -3.07 12.87 -10.13
C VAL A 103 -2.12 12.37 -9.05
N LEU A 104 -1.89 11.06 -9.01
CA LEU A 104 -0.90 10.44 -8.15
C LEU A 104 0.31 10.03 -8.98
N ALA A 105 1.50 10.43 -8.55
CA ALA A 105 2.75 10.15 -9.23
C ALA A 105 3.77 9.59 -8.23
N THR A 106 4.58 8.64 -8.65
CA THR A 106 5.69 8.11 -7.84
C THR A 106 7.03 8.58 -8.39
N SER A 107 8.02 8.72 -7.52
CA SER A 107 9.40 9.04 -7.92
C SER A 107 10.42 8.41 -6.96
N GLY A 108 11.71 8.49 -7.33
CA GLY A 108 12.80 8.04 -6.46
C GLY A 108 12.79 6.55 -6.18
N ARG A 109 12.28 5.72 -7.11
CA ARG A 109 12.26 4.27 -6.95
C ARG A 109 13.69 3.73 -6.85
N GLN A 110 14.02 3.12 -5.72
CA GLN A 110 15.27 2.41 -5.48
C GLN A 110 14.99 0.95 -5.19
N VAL A 111 15.71 0.03 -5.84
CA VAL A 111 15.68 -1.41 -5.53
C VAL A 111 16.72 -1.70 -4.45
N ILE A 112 16.34 -2.49 -3.44
CA ILE A 112 17.23 -2.92 -2.36
C ILE A 112 17.34 -4.43 -2.46
N TYR A 113 18.47 -4.90 -2.98
CA TYR A 113 18.66 -6.32 -3.26
C TYR A 113 18.69 -7.16 -1.99
N ALA A 114 18.02 -8.31 -2.04
CA ALA A 114 18.06 -9.30 -0.99
C ALA A 114 19.49 -9.83 -0.80
N LYS A 115 19.92 -9.98 0.46
CA LYS A 115 21.15 -10.68 0.80
C LYS A 115 20.90 -12.18 0.81
N THR A 116 21.88 -12.97 0.37
CA THR A 116 21.87 -14.43 0.53
C THR A 116 22.66 -14.81 1.77
N ILE A 117 22.09 -15.68 2.61
CA ILE A 117 22.75 -16.31 3.75
C ILE A 117 22.84 -17.79 3.45
N HIS A 118 24.01 -18.39 3.66
CA HIS A 118 24.17 -19.83 3.61
C HIS A 118 24.09 -20.41 5.01
N ARG A 119 23.29 -21.47 5.18
CA ARG A 119 23.17 -22.23 6.42
C ARG A 119 23.57 -23.67 6.15
N VAL A 120 24.36 -24.26 7.05
CA VAL A 120 24.70 -25.68 7.00
C VAL A 120 23.57 -26.45 7.66
N ASP A 121 22.97 -27.38 6.93
CA ASP A 121 21.97 -28.32 7.45
C ASP A 121 22.58 -29.74 7.44
N PRO A 122 22.88 -30.32 8.63
CA PRO A 122 23.43 -31.67 8.74
C PRO A 122 22.52 -32.78 8.22
N SER A 123 21.22 -32.51 8.01
CA SER A 123 20.27 -33.48 7.49
C SER A 123 20.35 -33.64 5.96
N LEU A 124 21.02 -32.72 5.27
CA LEU A 124 21.20 -32.78 3.83
C LEU A 124 22.36 -33.70 3.42
N ALA A 125 22.19 -34.39 2.30
CA ALA A 125 23.27 -35.14 1.69
C ALA A 125 24.46 -34.24 1.37
N ALA A 126 25.68 -34.76 1.49
CA ALA A 126 26.90 -34.01 1.23
C ALA A 126 26.87 -33.38 -0.18
N GLY A 127 27.06 -32.06 -0.24
CA GLY A 127 27.01 -31.28 -1.48
C GLY A 127 25.62 -30.88 -1.95
N ALA A 128 24.55 -31.36 -1.33
CA ALA A 128 23.19 -30.92 -1.63
C ALA A 128 22.97 -29.46 -1.18
N ARG A 129 22.14 -28.74 -1.94
CA ARG A 129 21.73 -27.36 -1.64
C ARG A 129 20.22 -27.24 -1.82
N ILE A 130 19.56 -26.70 -0.82
CA ILE A 130 18.14 -26.34 -0.87
C ILE A 130 18.03 -24.84 -0.64
N VAL A 131 17.07 -24.19 -1.31
CA VAL A 131 16.67 -22.82 -1.01
C VAL A 131 15.49 -22.91 -0.05
N GLU A 132 15.69 -22.56 1.21
CA GLU A 132 14.63 -22.53 2.23
C GLU A 132 13.72 -21.33 1.98
N GLU A 133 14.33 -20.17 1.71
CA GLU A 133 13.62 -18.93 1.43
C GLU A 133 14.14 -18.30 0.14
N PRO A 134 13.28 -17.99 -0.85
CA PRO A 134 13.74 -17.49 -2.15
C PRO A 134 14.40 -16.11 -2.09
N GLY A 135 14.20 -15.35 -1.01
CA GLY A 135 14.58 -13.95 -0.88
C GLY A 135 13.73 -13.04 -1.78
N LEU A 136 13.46 -11.83 -1.31
CA LEU A 136 12.70 -10.83 -2.08
C LEU A 136 13.33 -9.45 -1.93
N ASN A 137 13.48 -8.74 -3.04
CA ASN A 137 14.02 -7.39 -3.03
C ASN A 137 13.09 -6.43 -2.29
N GLY A 138 13.70 -5.50 -1.55
CA GLY A 138 13.03 -4.35 -0.96
C GLY A 138 13.01 -3.16 -1.92
N TYR A 139 12.32 -2.10 -1.51
CA TYR A 139 12.18 -0.89 -2.32
C TYR A 139 12.13 0.36 -1.46
N ARG A 140 12.65 1.48 -1.97
CA ARG A 140 12.25 2.82 -1.54
C ARG A 140 11.50 3.52 -2.64
N ILE A 141 10.48 4.28 -2.30
CA ILE A 141 9.70 5.05 -3.27
C ILE A 141 9.04 6.24 -2.60
N ASN A 142 8.87 7.33 -3.34
CA ASN A 142 8.13 8.50 -2.90
C ASN A 142 6.79 8.54 -3.64
N LEU A 143 5.71 8.88 -2.93
CA LEU A 143 4.40 9.15 -3.53
C LEU A 143 4.10 10.65 -3.46
N TYR A 144 3.66 11.22 -4.59
CA TYR A 144 3.22 12.60 -4.70
C TYR A 144 1.77 12.66 -5.15
N ARG A 145 1.08 13.69 -4.66
CA ARG A 145 -0.20 14.16 -5.19
C ARG A 145 0.03 15.46 -5.95
N ILE A 146 -0.42 15.48 -7.20
CA ILE A 146 -0.32 16.61 -8.11
C ILE A 146 -1.73 17.11 -8.38
N ILE A 147 -2.00 18.38 -8.11
CA ILE A 147 -3.27 19.03 -8.41
C ILE A 147 -3.06 19.94 -9.62
N LYS A 148 -3.92 19.78 -10.62
CA LYS A 148 -3.93 20.62 -11.82
C LYS A 148 -5.22 21.41 -11.91
N GLN A 149 -5.13 22.62 -12.48
CA GLN A 149 -6.25 23.46 -12.88
C GLN A 149 -6.08 23.78 -14.37
N ASP A 150 -7.04 23.37 -15.18
CA ASP A 150 -7.04 23.61 -16.63
C ASP A 150 -5.73 23.15 -17.30
N GLY A 151 -5.27 21.96 -16.90
CA GLY A 151 -4.04 21.32 -17.39
C GLY A 151 -2.74 21.81 -16.74
N ARG A 152 -2.75 22.91 -15.99
CA ARG A 152 -1.56 23.46 -15.32
C ARG A 152 -1.41 22.93 -13.91
N ILE A 153 -0.21 22.51 -13.52
CA ILE A 153 0.07 22.10 -12.13
C ILE A 153 0.00 23.34 -11.24
N ILE A 154 -0.89 23.29 -10.24
CA ILE A 154 -1.06 24.36 -9.24
C ILE A 154 -0.52 23.95 -7.87
N GLN A 155 -0.38 22.65 -7.61
CA GLN A 155 0.17 22.12 -6.37
C GLN A 155 0.81 20.77 -6.61
N GLN A 156 1.92 20.52 -5.92
CA GLN A 156 2.53 19.22 -5.81
C GLN A 156 2.90 18.97 -4.34
N GLU A 157 2.39 17.88 -3.78
CA GLU A 157 2.53 17.51 -2.38
C GLU A 157 3.21 16.15 -2.28
N LEU A 158 4.26 16.04 -1.45
CA LEU A 158 4.80 14.74 -1.07
C LEU A 158 3.89 14.10 -0.03
N ILE A 159 3.32 12.94 -0.36
CA ILE A 159 2.41 12.18 0.51
C ILE A 159 3.18 11.24 1.43
N SER A 160 4.15 10.50 0.89
CA SER A 160 4.91 9.52 1.66
C SER A 160 6.28 9.23 1.05
N LYS A 161 7.18 8.74 1.92
CA LYS A 161 8.45 8.12 1.57
C LYS A 161 8.44 6.71 2.16
N ASP A 162 8.24 5.71 1.32
CA ASP A 162 8.03 4.34 1.76
C ASP A 162 9.33 3.53 1.67
N TYR A 163 9.52 2.64 2.64
CA TYR A 163 10.62 1.68 2.65
C TYR A 163 10.09 0.27 2.90
N TYR A 164 10.09 -0.54 1.85
CA TYR A 164 9.76 -1.96 1.91
C TYR A 164 11.04 -2.75 2.14
N ARG A 165 11.08 -3.54 3.23
CA ARG A 165 12.29 -4.26 3.63
C ARG A 165 12.52 -5.46 2.69
N PRO A 166 13.78 -5.73 2.26
CA PRO A 166 14.09 -6.97 1.58
C PRO A 166 13.95 -8.17 2.53
N GLN A 167 13.55 -9.31 2.00
CA GLN A 167 13.67 -10.61 2.66
C GLN A 167 14.95 -11.28 2.18
N LYS A 168 15.74 -11.81 3.11
CA LYS A 168 16.97 -12.53 2.78
C LYS A 168 16.64 -13.83 2.04
N ARG A 169 17.52 -14.25 1.14
CA ARG A 169 17.51 -15.62 0.61
C ARG A 169 18.29 -16.51 1.57
N ILE A 170 17.75 -17.67 1.89
CA ILE A 170 18.40 -18.69 2.74
C ILE A 170 18.60 -19.93 1.88
#